data_AF-A0A8J7CB24-F1
#
_entry.id   AF-A0A8J7CB24-F1
#
_cell.length_a   1.000
_cell.length_b   1.000
_cell.length_c   1.000
_cell.angle_alpha   90.00
_cell.angle_beta   90.00
_cell.angle_gamma   90.00
#
_symmetry.space_group_name_H-M   'P 1'
#
loop_
_entity.id
_entity.type
_entity.pdbx_description
1 polymer ?
#
loop_
_entity_poly.entity_id
_entity_poly.type
_entity_poly.pdbx_seq_one_letter_code
_entity_poly.pdbx_strand_id
1 'polypeptide(L)'
;MQDVEILHREAMELVDQAFLARQRGDTTVALELTKAAFSQERAAAELVANLFNLEPTRSVLHRSAAALAIECLELREAEKLIGRALAGNPPDDIANELRDLLLEEIYSRRQAIVSSSTL
;
A
#
# COMPACT_ATOMS: atom_id res chain seq x y z
N MET A 1 19.31 -6.88 -1.97
CA MET A 1 18.01 -7.47 -2.37
C MET A 1 17.45 -8.40 -1.31
N GLN A 2 18.25 -9.20 -0.61
CA GLN A 2 17.78 -10.09 0.46
C GLN A 2 16.90 -9.38 1.51
N ASP A 3 17.26 -8.17 1.94
CA ASP A 3 16.45 -7.41 2.91
C ASP A 3 15.07 -7.04 2.35
N VAL A 4 14.97 -6.69 1.06
CA VAL A 4 13.70 -6.38 0.38
C VAL A 4 12.80 -7.61 0.35
N GLU A 5 13.36 -8.77 0.00
CA GLU A 5 12.63 -10.04 -0.04
C GLU A 5 12.16 -10.50 1.34
N ILE A 6 12.98 -10.27 2.38
CA ILE A 6 12.60 -10.57 3.77
C ILE A 6 11.43 -9.68 4.19
N LEU A 7 11.56 -8.36 4.02
CA LEU A 7 10.52 -7.40 4.40
C LEU A 7 9.20 -7.66 3.67
N HIS A 8 9.26 -7.90 2.36
CA HIS A 8 8.06 -8.22 1.57
C HIS A 8 7.40 -9.51 2.04
N ARG A 9 8.18 -10.58 2.27
CA ARG A 9 7.63 -11.85 2.76
C ARG A 9 6.98 -11.71 4.14
N GLU A 10 7.66 -11.06 5.07
CA GLU A 10 7.11 -10.79 6.41
C GLU A 10 5.82 -9.97 6.33
N ALA A 11 5.75 -9.01 5.42
CA ALA A 11 4.52 -8.26 5.18
C ALA A 11 3.38 -9.17 4.69
N MET A 12 3.64 -10.06 3.74
CA MET A 12 2.62 -10.99 3.23
C MET A 12 2.14 -11.96 4.30
N GLU A 13 3.03 -12.46 5.16
CA GLU A 13 2.65 -13.29 6.31
C GLU A 13 1.73 -12.53 7.28
N LEU A 14 1.99 -11.24 7.51
CA LEU A 14 1.15 -10.37 8.34
C LEU A 14 -0.22 -10.08 7.67
N VAL A 15 -0.25 -9.91 6.35
CA VAL A 15 -1.50 -9.75 5.58
C VAL A 15 -2.37 -11.00 5.69
N ASP A 16 -1.79 -12.19 5.54
CA ASP A 16 -2.51 -13.45 5.68
C ASP A 16 -3.11 -13.60 7.09
N GLN A 17 -2.33 -13.24 8.12
CA GLN A 17 -2.82 -13.24 9.50
C GLN A 17 -3.93 -12.21 9.71
N ALA A 18 -3.78 -10.99 9.16
CA ALA A 18 -4.80 -9.95 9.24
C ALA A 18 -6.11 -10.41 8.60
N PHE A 19 -6.03 -11.08 7.45
CA PHE A 19 -7.19 -11.65 6.76
C PHE A 19 -7.91 -12.70 7.62
N LEU A 20 -7.17 -13.62 8.24
CA LEU A 20 -7.73 -14.62 9.16
C LEU A 20 -8.39 -13.98 10.39
N ALA A 21 -7.79 -12.92 10.95
CA ALA A 21 -8.37 -12.18 12.06
C ALA A 21 -9.70 -11.51 11.66
N ARG A 22 -9.79 -10.91 10.45
CA ARG A 22 -11.05 -10.35 9.93
C ARG A 22 -12.13 -11.41 9.79
N GLN A 23 -11.80 -12.60 9.29
CA GLN A 23 -12.77 -13.70 9.18
C GLN A 23 -13.35 -14.13 10.53
N ARG A 24 -12.58 -13.97 11.62
CA ARG A 24 -13.03 -14.26 12.99
C ARG A 24 -13.78 -13.10 13.64
N GLY A 25 -13.84 -11.94 13.00
CA GLY A 25 -14.44 -10.73 13.56
C GLY A 25 -13.48 -9.93 14.45
N ASP A 26 -12.22 -10.33 14.56
CA ASP A 26 -11.20 -9.68 15.40
C ASP A 26 -10.63 -8.43 14.70
N THR A 27 -11.46 -7.41 14.50
CA THR A 27 -11.13 -6.22 13.71
C THR A 27 -9.95 -5.42 14.26
N THR A 28 -9.79 -5.36 15.58
CA THR A 28 -8.64 -4.70 16.23
C THR A 28 -7.33 -5.42 15.90
N VAL A 29 -7.30 -6.75 16.01
CA VAL A 29 -6.12 -7.56 15.71
C VAL A 29 -5.78 -7.46 14.22
N ALA A 30 -6.80 -7.54 13.36
CA ALA A 30 -6.62 -7.35 11.93
C ALA A 30 -5.97 -6.00 11.60
N LEU A 31 -6.44 -4.91 12.22
CA LEU A 31 -5.89 -3.58 11.99
C LEU A 31 -4.41 -3.47 12.43
N GLU A 32 -4.06 -4.00 13.59
CA GLU A 32 -2.68 -3.97 14.08
C GLU A 32 -1.74 -4.79 13.18
N LEU A 33 -2.20 -5.95 12.70
CA LEU A 33 -1.46 -6.76 11.73
C LEU A 33 -1.30 -6.04 10.38
N THR A 34 -2.35 -5.39 9.88
CA THR A 34 -2.29 -4.59 8.65
C THR A 34 -1.30 -3.42 8.79
N LYS A 35 -1.27 -2.72 9.94
CA LYS A 35 -0.28 -1.66 10.22
C LYS A 35 1.15 -2.19 10.23
N ALA A 36 1.37 -3.35 10.84
CA ALA A 36 2.68 -3.99 10.85
C ALA A 36 3.11 -4.36 9.41
N ALA A 37 2.22 -4.95 8.62
CA ALA A 37 2.48 -5.27 7.21
C ALA A 37 2.82 -4.01 6.40
N PHE A 38 2.07 -2.93 6.60
CA PHE A 38 2.32 -1.65 5.94
C PHE A 38 3.73 -1.14 6.24
N SER A 39 4.17 -1.20 7.50
CA SER A 39 5.52 -0.76 7.89
C SER A 39 6.61 -1.53 7.12
N GLN A 40 6.45 -2.84 6.96
CA GLN A 40 7.41 -3.68 6.26
C GLN A 40 7.42 -3.40 4.76
N GLU A 41 6.25 -3.30 4.11
CA GLU A 41 6.16 -2.96 2.69
C GLU A 41 6.69 -1.58 2.36
N ARG A 42 6.40 -0.59 3.22
CA ARG A 42 6.96 0.76 3.05
C ARG A 42 8.48 0.73 3.11
N ALA A 43 9.06 0.01 4.07
CA ALA A 43 10.51 -0.14 4.17
C ALA A 43 11.09 -0.85 2.94
N ALA A 44 10.46 -1.92 2.45
CA ALA A 44 10.86 -2.61 1.23
C ALA A 44 10.83 -1.68 0.01
N ALA A 45 9.74 -0.93 -0.15
CA ALA A 45 9.57 0.07 -1.21
C ALA A 45 10.64 1.17 -1.15
N GLU A 46 10.96 1.69 0.05
CA GLU A 46 11.99 2.70 0.27
C GLU A 46 13.39 2.24 -0.17
N LEU A 47 13.76 0.99 0.13
CA LEU A 47 15.05 0.42 -0.24
C LEU A 47 15.27 0.35 -1.76
N VAL A 48 14.20 0.15 -2.52
CA VAL A 48 14.27 0.05 -4.00
C VAL A 48 13.90 1.35 -4.71
N ALA A 49 13.55 2.40 -3.99
CA ALA A 49 12.79 3.49 -4.56
C ALA A 49 13.52 4.32 -5.63
N ASN A 50 14.86 4.33 -5.60
CA ASN A 50 15.68 5.01 -6.60
C ASN A 50 16.28 4.03 -7.64
N LEU A 51 15.90 2.74 -7.59
CA LEU A 51 16.40 1.68 -8.46
C LEU A 51 15.41 1.44 -9.61
N PHE A 52 15.35 2.38 -10.56
CA PHE A 52 14.39 2.36 -11.68
C PHE A 52 14.56 1.16 -12.61
N ASN A 53 15.75 0.58 -12.68
CA ASN A 53 16.05 -0.62 -13.46
C ASN A 53 15.52 -1.92 -12.81
N LEU A 54 14.97 -1.85 -11.59
CA LEU A 54 14.32 -2.98 -10.90
C LEU A 54 12.82 -3.05 -11.18
N GLU A 55 12.30 -2.37 -12.18
CA GLU A 55 10.92 -2.62 -12.60
C GLU A 55 10.77 -4.06 -13.13
N PRO A 56 9.68 -4.77 -12.78
CA PRO A 56 8.48 -4.28 -12.07
C PRO A 56 8.56 -4.29 -10.53
N THR A 57 9.58 -4.92 -9.94
CA THR A 57 9.69 -5.10 -8.49
C THR A 57 9.54 -3.78 -7.72
N ARG A 58 10.13 -2.68 -8.22
CA ARG A 58 9.99 -1.37 -7.58
C ARG A 58 8.53 -0.93 -7.50
N SER A 59 7.80 -0.94 -8.61
CA SER A 59 6.40 -0.50 -8.65
C SER A 59 5.45 -1.46 -7.94
N VAL A 60 5.71 -2.77 -7.96
CA VAL A 60 4.95 -3.77 -7.19
C VAL A 60 5.02 -3.48 -5.69
N LEU A 61 6.22 -3.25 -5.14
CA LEU A 61 6.38 -2.97 -3.70
C LEU A 61 5.71 -1.66 -3.30
N HIS A 62 5.84 -0.61 -4.12
CA HIS A 62 5.15 0.66 -3.84
C HIS A 62 3.62 0.52 -3.91
N ARG A 63 3.10 -0.27 -4.86
CA ARG A 63 1.66 -0.54 -4.96
C ARG A 63 1.16 -1.32 -3.75
N SER A 64 1.89 -2.37 -3.34
CA SER A 64 1.58 -3.16 -2.13
C SER A 64 1.53 -2.26 -0.89
N ALA A 65 2.57 -1.44 -0.68
CA ALA A 65 2.62 -0.49 0.42
C ALA A 65 1.46 0.53 0.38
N ALA A 66 1.09 1.03 -0.80
CA ALA A 66 -0.02 1.96 -0.96
C ALA A 66 -1.38 1.34 -0.63
N ALA A 67 -1.63 0.09 -1.04
CA ALA A 67 -2.85 -0.63 -0.72
C ALA A 67 -2.99 -0.81 0.81
N LEU A 68 -1.92 -1.23 1.48
CA LEU A 68 -1.93 -1.37 2.95
C LEU A 68 -2.08 -0.03 3.68
N ALA A 69 -1.51 1.06 3.14
CA ALA A 69 -1.73 2.40 3.67
C ALA A 69 -3.20 2.83 3.59
N ILE A 70 -3.89 2.52 2.48
CA ILE A 70 -5.33 2.79 2.33
C ILE A 70 -6.15 2.02 3.37
N GLU A 71 -5.83 0.74 3.60
CA GLU A 71 -6.48 -0.07 4.64
C GLU A 71 -6.24 0.47 6.05
N CYS A 72 -5.08 1.06 6.29
CA CYS A 72 -4.75 1.74 7.54
C CYS A 72 -5.33 3.16 7.66
N LEU A 73 -6.11 3.62 6.67
CA LEU A 73 -6.62 5.00 6.56
C LEU A 73 -5.53 6.09 6.45
N GLU A 74 -4.30 5.71 6.12
CA GLU A 74 -3.16 6.60 5.91
C GLU A 74 -3.15 7.16 4.46
N LEU A 75 -4.25 7.78 4.05
CA LEU A 75 -4.50 8.18 2.66
C LEU A 75 -3.41 9.09 2.08
N ARG A 76 -2.81 9.96 2.91
CA ARG A 76 -1.71 10.84 2.46
C ARG A 76 -0.44 10.05 2.13
N GLU A 77 -0.13 9.02 2.90
CA GLU A 77 1.04 8.18 2.64
C GLU A 77 0.81 7.30 1.41
N ALA A 78 -0.42 6.77 1.24
CA ALA A 78 -0.80 6.06 0.02
C ALA A 78 -0.56 6.89 -1.26
N GLU A 79 -0.98 8.16 -1.27
CA GLU A 79 -0.72 9.07 -2.42
C GLU A 79 0.77 9.25 -2.72
N LYS A 80 1.59 9.42 -1.68
CA LYS A 80 3.04 9.58 -1.85
C LYS A 80 3.66 8.32 -2.46
N LEU A 81 3.26 7.14 -1.98
CA LEU A 81 3.74 5.85 -2.47
C LEU A 81 3.34 5.64 -3.93
N ILE A 82 2.08 5.93 -4.27
CA ILE A 82 1.57 5.86 -5.64
C ILE A 82 2.34 6.83 -6.56
N GLY A 83 2.49 8.09 -6.14
CA GLY A 83 3.24 9.09 -6.91
C GLY A 83 4.69 8.66 -7.16
N ARG A 84 5.34 8.07 -6.16
CA ARG A 84 6.72 7.57 -6.29
C ARG A 84 6.84 6.35 -7.21
N ALA A 85 5.84 5.48 -7.23
CA ALA A 85 5.76 4.38 -8.19
C ALA A 85 5.61 4.89 -9.63
N LEU A 86 4.64 5.80 -9.85
CA LEU A 86 4.35 6.38 -11.16
C LEU A 86 5.45 7.28 -11.71
N ALA A 87 6.30 7.87 -10.85
CA ALA A 87 7.44 8.67 -11.27
C ALA A 87 8.58 7.86 -11.92
N GLY A 88 8.53 6.52 -11.87
CA GLY A 88 9.46 5.66 -12.59
C GLY A 88 8.93 5.23 -13.95
N ASN A 89 9.13 3.95 -14.29
CA ASN A 89 8.61 3.36 -15.51
C ASN A 89 7.88 2.03 -15.20
N PRO A 90 6.81 2.07 -14.38
CA PRO A 90 6.03 0.89 -14.08
C PRO A 90 5.43 0.33 -15.38
N PRO A 91 5.33 -1.01 -15.51
CA PRO A 91 4.51 -1.61 -16.56
C PRO A 91 3.07 -1.08 -16.56
N ASP A 92 2.43 -1.08 -17.73
CA ASP A 92 1.13 -0.44 -17.94
C ASP A 92 0.03 -0.99 -17.03
N ASP A 93 0.02 -2.29 -16.76
CA ASP A 93 -0.91 -2.94 -15.85
C ASP A 93 -0.77 -2.38 -14.43
N ILE A 94 0.45 -2.36 -13.88
CA ILE A 94 0.73 -1.82 -12.54
C ILE A 94 0.43 -0.32 -12.49
N ALA A 95 0.78 0.42 -13.55
CA ALA A 95 0.49 1.85 -13.65
C ALA A 95 -1.01 2.15 -13.61
N ASN A 96 -1.83 1.30 -14.24
CA ASN A 96 -3.28 1.43 -14.20
C ASN A 96 -3.82 1.09 -12.81
N GLU A 97 -3.38 -0.03 -12.21
CA GLU A 97 -3.79 -0.37 -10.85
C GLU A 97 -3.46 0.73 -9.82
N LEU A 98 -2.31 1.40 -9.98
CA LEU A 98 -1.91 2.54 -9.15
C LEU A 98 -2.84 3.76 -9.32
N ARG A 99 -3.28 4.03 -10.56
CA ARG A 99 -4.23 5.12 -10.83
C ARG A 99 -5.62 4.78 -10.32
N ASP A 100 -6.04 3.52 -10.42
CA ASP A 100 -7.32 3.06 -9.90
C ASP A 100 -7.36 3.23 -8.37
N LEU A 101 -6.29 2.85 -7.65
CA LEU A 101 -6.17 3.12 -6.21
C LEU A 101 -6.28 4.63 -5.88
N LEU A 102 -5.68 5.49 -6.69
CA LEU A 102 -5.75 6.94 -6.49
C LEU A 102 -7.19 7.47 -6.66
N LEU A 103 -7.87 7.06 -7.73
CA LEU A 103 -9.19 7.55 -8.11
C LEU A 103 -10.29 6.94 -7.26
N GLU A 104 -10.34 5.61 -7.19
CA GLU A 104 -11.45 4.86 -6.63
C GLU A 104 -11.40 4.81 -5.10
N GLU A 105 -10.20 4.65 -4.53
CA GLU A 105 -10.05 4.50 -3.08
C GLU A 105 -9.72 5.81 -2.37
N ILE A 106 -8.74 6.58 -2.88
CA ILE A 106 -8.25 7.76 -2.15
C ILE A 106 -9.16 8.98 -2.37
N TYR A 107 -9.38 9.37 -3.62
CA TYR A 107 -10.15 10.59 -3.91
C TYR A 107 -11.64 10.45 -3.60
N SER A 108 -12.23 9.26 -3.79
CA SER A 108 -13.61 8.99 -3.36
C SER A 108 -13.78 9.17 -1.85
N ARG A 109 -12.87 8.61 -1.03
CA ARG A 109 -12.95 8.72 0.44
C ARG A 109 -12.74 10.16 0.91
N ARG A 110 -11.84 10.92 0.27
CA ARG A 110 -11.65 12.34 0.59
C ARG A 110 -12.89 13.17 0.30
N GLN A 111 -13.54 12.95 -0.84
CA GLN A 111 -14.79 13.65 -1.17
C GLN A 111 -15.87 13.36 -0.15
N ALA A 112 -16.02 12.09 0.26
CA ALA A 112 -16.98 11.71 1.31
C ALA A 112 -16.71 12.45 2.63
N ILE A 113 -15.44 12.58 3.06
CA ILE A 113 -15.07 13.33 4.27
C ILE A 113 -15.47 14.80 4.13
N VAL A 114 -15.09 15.46 3.03
CA VAL A 114 -15.40 16.88 2.80
C VAL A 114 -16.91 17.12 2.79
N SER A 115 -17.67 16.28 2.07
CA SER A 115 -19.14 16.38 2.03
C SER A 115 -19.79 16.14 3.40
N SER A 116 -19.23 15.26 4.24
CA SER A 116 -19.74 15.02 5.59
C SER A 116 -19.47 16.15 6.59
N SER A 117 -18.37 16.88 6.40
CA SER A 117 -17.98 17.99 7.29
C SER A 117 -18.68 19.33 7.00
N THR A 118 -19.50 19.39 5.94
CA THR A 118 -20.19 20.62 5.50
C THR A 118 -21.68 20.64 5.90
N LEU A 119 -22.14 19.65 6.68
CA LEU A 119 -23.49 19.52 7.25
C LEU A 119 -23.44 19.68 8.78
#